data_AF-A0A8H3B2C0-F1
#
_entry.id   AF-A0A8H3B2C0-F1
#
_cell.length_a   1.000
_cell.length_b   1.000
_cell.length_c   1.000
_cell.angle_alpha   90.00
_cell.angle_beta   90.00
_cell.angle_gamma   90.00
#
_symmetry.space_group_name_H-M   'P 1'
#
loop_
_entity.id
_entity.type
_entity.pdbx_description
1 polymer ?
#
loop_
_entity_poly.entity_id
_entity_poly.type
_entity_poly.pdbx_seq_one_letter_code
_entity_poly.pdbx_strand_id
1 'polypeptide(L)'
;MSTLNADPKSIPRASSPFPKTPVTDKMGNEIKTVGYKRFGFDSEVPIAILRSLYLRPHYVATVAGDQEDSQVAQFVSGEFAAYQSKSIFHPQTQSISYTTLSRFPPVKLLPNNEKKRILVTGGAGFVGSHLVDRLMLLGHDVTVLDNFFTGSKTTVSHWVGHPNFEMVRHDVIEPFMIECDQIYHLACPASPPHYQFNAVKTIKTSFMGTLNMLGLAKRTKARFLITSTSEVYGDPEVHPQSEEYWGHVNPIGPRACYDEGKRVAETLTYGFHRQDGVDVRVARIFNTFGPRMNPYDGRVVSNFIIQALKGEDMTVYGDGQQTRSFQYIHDLVDGLISLMNSNETRPVNIGNQDEFTIIKFAEHVRDIVEKIQKEDGTPVKPQNGTDRVKIIHGPMPTDDPQKRRPDITRAKETLQWEPKWTVEMGVEEMVRYYKAKMAEGAI
;
A
#
# COMPACT_ATOMS: atom_id res chain seq x y z
N MET A 1 5.90 -50.38 30.38
CA MET A 1 6.06 -50.61 28.93
C MET A 1 4.71 -50.27 28.30
N SER A 2 4.49 -49.21 27.52
CA SER A 2 5.33 -48.54 26.54
C SER A 2 5.19 -47.00 26.63
N THR A 3 6.33 -46.34 26.64
CA THR A 3 6.48 -44.89 26.42
C THR A 3 6.34 -44.60 24.92
N LEU A 4 5.32 -43.84 24.53
CA LEU A 4 5.28 -43.16 23.24
C LEU A 4 6.17 -41.90 23.36
N ASN A 5 7.47 -42.10 23.18
CA ASN A 5 8.40 -41.02 22.85
C ASN A 5 8.03 -40.52 21.45
N ALA A 6 7.23 -39.46 21.38
CA ALA A 6 7.20 -38.61 20.20
C ALA A 6 8.42 -37.69 20.30
N ASP A 7 9.49 -38.03 19.55
CA ASP A 7 10.57 -37.09 19.26
C ASP A 7 9.94 -35.77 18.77
N PRO A 8 10.28 -34.61 19.37
CA PRO A 8 9.93 -33.33 18.78
C PRO A 8 10.78 -33.23 17.51
N LYS A 9 10.21 -33.64 16.37
CA LYS A 9 10.81 -33.42 15.06
C LYS A 9 11.23 -31.95 15.03
N SER A 10 12.53 -31.73 14.89
CA SER A 10 13.13 -30.41 14.72
C SER A 10 12.40 -29.71 13.57
N ILE A 11 11.63 -28.69 13.92
CA ILE A 11 11.04 -27.78 12.94
C ILE A 11 12.23 -27.17 12.17
N PRO A 12 12.30 -27.31 10.83
CA PRO A 12 13.45 -26.85 10.06
C PRO A 12 13.64 -25.34 10.27
N ARG A 13 14.86 -24.93 10.65
CA ARG A 13 15.26 -23.52 10.72
C ARG A 13 15.12 -22.93 9.31
N ALA A 14 14.17 -22.02 9.09
CA ALA A 14 14.07 -21.32 7.82
C ALA A 14 15.33 -20.46 7.60
N SER A 15 15.86 -20.44 6.39
CA SER A 15 16.87 -19.43 6.00
C SER A 15 16.21 -18.05 5.93
N SER A 16 16.99 -16.96 6.03
CA SER A 16 16.50 -15.59 5.75
C SER A 16 15.62 -15.61 4.50
N PRO A 17 14.34 -15.21 4.59
CA PRO A 17 13.40 -15.32 3.48
C PRO A 17 13.57 -14.16 2.50
N PHE A 18 14.58 -13.31 2.64
CA PHE A 18 14.90 -12.37 1.56
C PHE A 18 15.93 -13.00 0.66
N PRO A 19 15.70 -12.95 -0.66
CA PRO A 19 16.68 -13.47 -1.58
C PRO A 19 18.01 -12.75 -1.32
N LYS A 20 19.11 -13.51 -1.35
CA LYS A 20 20.44 -12.93 -1.60
C LYS A 20 20.49 -12.23 -2.98
N THR A 21 19.42 -12.37 -3.78
CA THR A 21 19.23 -11.71 -5.06
C THR A 21 18.99 -10.21 -4.85
N PRO A 22 19.84 -9.35 -5.42
CA PRO A 22 19.65 -7.91 -5.36
C PRO A 22 18.30 -7.51 -5.97
N VAL A 23 17.68 -6.49 -5.38
CA VAL A 23 16.49 -5.82 -5.93
C VAL A 23 16.95 -5.07 -7.17
N THR A 24 16.43 -5.35 -8.35
CA THR A 24 16.85 -4.65 -9.58
C THR A 24 15.75 -3.84 -10.22
N ASP A 25 16.09 -2.75 -10.90
CA ASP A 25 15.14 -2.05 -11.76
C ASP A 25 14.86 -2.84 -13.04
N LYS A 26 14.01 -2.29 -13.91
CA LYS A 26 13.68 -2.88 -15.22
C LYS A 26 14.88 -3.04 -16.16
N MET A 27 16.01 -2.39 -15.88
CA MET A 27 17.27 -2.49 -16.63
C MET A 27 18.28 -3.44 -15.97
N GLY A 28 17.95 -4.03 -14.82
CA GLY A 28 18.86 -4.92 -14.08
C GLY A 28 19.79 -4.19 -13.10
N ASN A 29 19.62 -2.88 -12.88
CA ASN A 29 20.45 -2.15 -11.91
C ASN A 29 19.93 -2.32 -10.49
N GLU A 30 20.84 -2.52 -9.53
CA GLU A 30 20.45 -2.71 -8.14
C GLU A 30 19.80 -1.46 -7.51
N ILE A 31 18.61 -1.62 -6.94
CA ILE A 31 17.87 -0.60 -6.19
C ILE A 31 18.17 -0.77 -4.70
N LYS A 32 18.94 0.15 -4.12
CA LYS A 32 19.24 0.20 -2.67
C LYS A 32 18.40 1.20 -1.92
N THR A 33 17.92 2.23 -2.61
CA THR A 33 17.15 3.34 -2.08
C THR A 33 15.91 3.57 -2.93
N VAL A 34 14.87 4.09 -2.31
CA VAL A 34 13.71 4.68 -2.98
C VAL A 34 13.77 6.20 -2.81
N GLY A 35 13.05 6.94 -3.63
CA GLY A 35 13.08 8.39 -3.65
C GLY A 35 14.08 8.94 -4.67
N TYR A 36 14.33 10.23 -4.51
CA TYR A 36 15.07 11.06 -5.44
C TYR A 36 15.59 12.31 -4.74
N LYS A 37 16.57 12.96 -5.40
CA LYS A 37 17.06 14.30 -5.07
C LYS A 37 16.76 15.24 -6.23
N ARG A 38 15.64 15.98 -6.16
CA ARG A 38 15.23 16.97 -7.17
C ARG A 38 14.25 17.96 -6.56
N PHE A 39 14.05 19.09 -7.24
CA PHE A 39 13.19 20.19 -6.77
C PHE A 39 13.60 20.72 -5.39
N GLY A 40 14.89 20.63 -5.04
CA GLY A 40 15.40 21.01 -3.72
C GLY A 40 14.94 20.10 -2.57
N PHE A 41 14.40 18.91 -2.88
CA PHE A 41 13.90 17.97 -1.90
C PHE A 41 14.62 16.62 -2.03
N ASP A 42 15.32 16.22 -0.96
CA ASP A 42 15.96 14.90 -0.84
C ASP A 42 15.02 13.91 -0.16
N SER A 43 14.36 13.10 -0.97
CA SER A 43 13.43 12.05 -0.52
C SER A 43 14.06 10.66 -0.42
N GLU A 44 15.39 10.54 -0.56
CA GLU A 44 16.05 9.23 -0.56
C GLU A 44 16.00 8.55 0.80
N VAL A 45 15.56 7.28 0.78
CA VAL A 45 15.46 6.41 1.96
C VAL A 45 15.94 5.00 1.59
N PRO A 46 16.78 4.33 2.42
CA PRO A 46 17.18 2.95 2.20
C PRO A 46 16.00 1.96 2.24
N ILE A 47 15.94 1.07 1.26
CA ILE A 47 14.89 0.03 1.18
C ILE A 47 14.94 -0.91 2.38
N ALA A 48 16.15 -1.20 2.89
CA ALA A 48 16.34 -2.09 4.04
C ALA A 48 15.58 -1.59 5.28
N ILE A 49 15.57 -0.27 5.53
CA ILE A 49 14.84 0.33 6.65
C ILE A 49 13.33 0.24 6.41
N LEU A 50 12.85 0.53 5.20
CA LEU A 50 11.42 0.46 4.90
C LEU A 50 10.87 -0.97 5.06
N ARG A 51 11.60 -1.95 4.51
CA ARG A 51 11.28 -3.37 4.69
C ARG A 51 11.22 -3.76 6.16
N SER A 52 12.12 -3.24 6.99
CA SER A 52 12.07 -3.48 8.44
C SER A 52 10.86 -2.86 9.14
N LEU A 53 10.03 -2.04 8.48
CA LEU A 53 8.79 -1.46 9.04
C LEU A 53 7.53 -2.23 8.63
N TYR A 54 7.46 -2.81 7.44
CA TYR A 54 6.27 -3.55 6.99
C TYR A 54 6.45 -5.07 6.94
N LEU A 55 7.67 -5.60 6.85
CA LEU A 55 7.95 -7.05 6.87
C LEU A 55 8.25 -7.57 8.28
N ARG A 56 7.82 -6.82 9.30
CA ARG A 56 7.97 -7.22 10.69
C ARG A 56 7.01 -8.35 11.03
N PRO A 57 7.49 -9.44 11.65
CA PRO A 57 6.61 -10.34 12.37
C PRO A 57 6.00 -9.54 13.54
N HIS A 58 4.67 -9.38 13.56
CA HIS A 58 3.97 -8.80 14.71
C HIS A 58 3.80 -9.84 15.83
N TYR A 59 3.82 -11.13 15.51
CA TYR A 59 3.52 -12.20 16.45
C TYR A 59 4.48 -13.38 16.28
N VAL A 60 4.41 -14.30 17.25
CA VAL A 60 5.06 -15.61 17.32
C VAL A 60 6.38 -15.64 18.09
N ALA A 61 6.26 -15.56 19.42
CA ALA A 61 7.01 -16.48 20.26
C ALA A 61 5.98 -17.43 20.89
N THR A 62 6.02 -18.71 20.53
CA THR A 62 5.35 -19.75 21.31
C THR A 62 6.25 -20.08 22.49
N VAL A 63 5.80 -19.79 23.71
CA VAL A 63 6.52 -20.24 24.91
C VAL A 63 6.24 -21.74 25.07
N ALA A 64 7.24 -22.56 24.78
CA ALA A 64 7.30 -23.97 25.16
C ALA A 64 8.38 -24.15 26.24
N GLY A 65 8.07 -23.78 27.48
CA GLY A 65 9.01 -23.85 28.62
C GLY A 65 9.87 -22.60 28.83
N ASP A 66 10.99 -22.74 29.56
CA ASP A 66 11.92 -21.65 29.95
C ASP A 66 12.87 -21.18 28.82
N GLN A 67 12.69 -21.65 27.58
CA GLN A 67 13.48 -21.23 26.43
C GLN A 67 12.62 -20.47 25.42
N GLU A 68 12.99 -19.22 25.13
CA GLU A 68 12.46 -18.45 24.00
C GLU A 68 12.88 -19.13 22.68
N ASP A 69 11.96 -19.87 22.06
CA ASP A 69 12.21 -20.52 20.79
C ASP A 69 12.41 -19.46 19.69
N SER A 70 13.67 -19.20 19.34
CA SER A 70 14.11 -18.04 18.56
C SER A 70 13.88 -18.21 17.04
N GLN A 71 12.97 -19.10 16.63
CA GLN A 71 12.80 -19.46 15.22
C GLN A 71 12.19 -18.34 14.38
N VAL A 72 11.46 -17.40 14.97
CA VAL A 72 10.54 -16.52 14.21
C VAL A 72 11.05 -15.08 14.04
N ALA A 73 12.17 -14.72 14.65
CA ALA A 73 12.87 -13.45 14.40
C ALA A 73 13.80 -13.48 13.19
N GLN A 74 13.69 -14.48 12.30
CA GLN A 74 14.59 -14.65 11.15
C GLN A 74 14.33 -13.67 9.99
N PHE A 75 13.22 -12.93 10.03
CA PHE A 75 12.81 -12.03 8.93
C PHE A 75 13.57 -10.70 8.88
N VAL A 76 14.25 -10.31 9.96
CA VAL A 76 15.12 -9.12 9.99
C VAL A 76 16.33 -9.41 10.87
N SER A 77 17.40 -9.94 10.27
CA SER A 77 18.72 -10.00 10.92
C SER A 77 19.46 -8.68 10.72
N GLY A 78 20.27 -8.26 11.69
CA GLY A 78 21.18 -7.13 11.56
C GLY A 78 20.73 -5.85 12.27
N GLU A 79 21.24 -4.71 11.82
CA GLU A 79 21.17 -3.40 12.51
C GLU A 79 19.74 -2.94 12.84
N PHE A 80 18.76 -3.29 12.01
CA PHE A 80 17.37 -2.83 12.16
C PHE A 80 16.49 -3.70 13.07
N ALA A 81 17.01 -4.83 13.58
CA ALA A 81 16.29 -5.70 14.51
C ALA A 81 15.94 -4.99 15.84
N ALA A 82 16.74 -3.99 16.23
CA ALA A 82 16.57 -3.23 17.46
C ALA A 82 15.31 -2.35 17.50
N TYR A 83 14.65 -2.12 16.36
CA TYR A 83 13.48 -1.23 16.22
C TYR A 83 12.15 -2.00 16.07
N GLN A 84 12.13 -3.27 16.45
CA GLN A 84 10.94 -4.12 16.35
C GLN A 84 10.15 -4.15 17.66
N SER A 85 8.84 -3.89 17.58
CA SER A 85 7.90 -4.25 18.63
C SER A 85 7.73 -5.77 18.63
N LYS A 86 7.91 -6.44 19.77
CA LYS A 86 7.53 -7.86 19.90
C LYS A 86 6.13 -7.94 20.49
N SER A 87 5.22 -8.66 19.84
CA SER A 87 4.04 -9.20 20.53
C SER A 87 4.17 -10.72 20.62
N ILE A 88 3.89 -11.25 21.80
CA ILE A 88 4.02 -12.65 22.14
C ILE A 88 2.61 -13.19 22.32
N PHE A 89 2.21 -14.13 21.47
CA PHE A 89 0.95 -14.85 21.62
C PHE A 89 1.19 -16.05 22.54
N HIS A 90 0.34 -16.21 23.55
CA HIS A 90 0.39 -17.29 24.53
C HIS A 90 -0.77 -18.25 24.24
N PRO A 91 -0.54 -19.36 23.52
CA PRO A 91 -1.63 -20.26 23.10
C PRO A 91 -2.40 -20.86 24.27
N GLN A 92 -1.72 -21.13 25.39
CA GLN A 92 -2.30 -21.75 26.57
C GLN A 92 -3.36 -20.87 27.24
N THR A 93 -3.17 -19.55 27.20
CA THR A 93 -4.08 -18.56 27.80
C THR A 93 -4.89 -17.79 26.77
N GLN A 94 -4.68 -18.05 25.48
CA GLN A 94 -5.18 -17.25 24.36
C GLN A 94 -4.96 -15.73 24.56
N SER A 95 -3.83 -15.34 25.13
CA SER A 95 -3.51 -13.95 25.43
C SER A 95 -2.34 -13.45 24.60
N ILE A 96 -2.20 -12.12 24.51
CA ILE A 96 -1.11 -11.46 23.79
C ILE A 96 -0.40 -10.52 24.77
N SER A 97 0.92 -10.64 24.87
CA SER A 97 1.77 -9.65 25.54
C SER A 97 2.44 -8.75 24.51
N TYR A 98 2.36 -7.44 24.72
CA TYR A 98 3.06 -6.46 23.89
C TYR A 98 4.30 -5.97 24.63
N THR A 99 5.46 -6.03 23.98
CA THR A 99 6.65 -5.31 24.44
C THR A 99 6.59 -3.89 23.91
N THR A 100 6.67 -2.90 24.81
CA THR A 100 6.74 -1.50 24.43
C THR A 100 8.04 -1.25 23.67
N LEU A 101 7.92 -0.69 22.46
CA LEU A 101 9.06 -0.15 21.72
C LEU A 101 9.78 0.87 22.60
N SER A 102 11.04 0.59 22.92
CA SER A 102 11.92 1.54 23.63
C SER A 102 12.81 2.32 22.66
N ARG A 103 12.77 2.02 21.35
CA ARG A 103 13.59 2.68 20.32
C ARG A 103 12.83 2.81 18.99
N PHE A 104 12.88 4.00 18.40
CA PHE A 104 12.36 4.29 17.07
C PHE A 104 13.45 4.14 16.00
N PRO A 105 13.09 3.81 14.74
CA PRO A 105 14.04 3.85 13.62
C PRO A 105 14.71 5.23 13.51
N PRO A 106 15.99 5.30 13.09
CA PRO A 106 16.65 6.58 12.91
C PRO A 106 15.96 7.38 11.80
N VAL A 107 15.61 8.62 12.12
CA VAL A 107 15.04 9.59 11.16
C VAL A 107 16.08 10.66 10.83
N LYS A 108 16.02 11.26 9.65
CA LYS A 108 16.91 12.39 9.30
C LYS A 108 16.69 13.53 10.31
N LEU A 109 17.77 14.14 10.78
CA LEU A 109 17.69 15.38 11.56
C LEU A 109 17.64 16.56 10.59
N LEU A 110 16.47 17.20 10.48
CA LEU A 110 16.30 18.39 9.66
C LEU A 110 16.41 19.67 10.52
N PRO A 111 17.04 20.73 10.01
CA PRO A 111 16.94 22.04 10.63
C PRO A 111 15.49 22.55 10.56
N ASN A 112 15.09 23.40 11.51
CA ASN A 112 13.71 23.84 11.69
C ASN A 112 13.09 24.52 10.44
N ASN A 113 13.91 25.13 9.58
CA ASN A 113 13.46 25.76 8.34
C ASN A 113 13.17 24.77 7.19
N GLU A 114 13.78 23.58 7.23
CA GLU A 114 13.58 22.50 6.25
C GLU A 114 12.53 21.49 6.71
N LYS A 115 12.34 21.36 8.03
CA LYS A 115 11.28 20.53 8.62
C LYS A 115 9.90 21.06 8.23
N LYS A 116 9.01 20.17 7.81
CA LYS A 116 7.62 20.48 7.44
C LYS A 116 6.66 19.78 8.39
N ARG A 117 5.53 20.43 8.65
CA ARG A 117 4.36 19.86 9.34
C ARG A 117 3.42 19.29 8.28
N ILE A 118 3.28 17.98 8.25
CA ILE A 118 2.60 17.26 7.17
C ILE A 118 1.41 16.50 7.73
N LEU A 119 0.23 16.83 7.22
CA LEU A 119 -1.02 16.14 7.53
C LEU A 119 -1.27 15.02 6.50
N VAL A 120 -1.50 13.80 6.96
CA VAL A 120 -1.85 12.66 6.11
C VAL A 120 -3.22 12.11 6.53
N THR A 121 -4.26 12.43 5.77
CA THR A 121 -5.58 11.81 6.00
C THR A 121 -5.65 10.44 5.33
N GLY A 122 -6.23 9.43 5.98
CA GLY A 122 -6.14 8.04 5.51
C GLY A 122 -4.75 7.43 5.72
N GLY A 123 -3.94 8.03 6.61
CA GLY A 123 -2.55 7.64 6.85
C GLY A 123 -2.37 6.26 7.48
N ALA A 124 -3.43 5.65 8.04
CA ALA A 124 -3.38 4.29 8.58
C ALA A 124 -3.87 3.22 7.57
N GLY A 125 -4.18 3.62 6.34
CA GLY A 125 -4.49 2.73 5.22
C GLY A 125 -3.25 2.17 4.51
N PHE A 126 -3.47 1.41 3.44
CA PHE A 126 -2.40 0.80 2.63
C PHE A 126 -1.39 1.85 2.14
N VAL A 127 -1.79 2.73 1.21
CA VAL A 127 -0.88 3.73 0.64
C VAL A 127 -0.39 4.73 1.69
N GLY A 128 -1.31 5.21 2.54
CA GLY A 128 -1.03 6.21 3.55
C GLY A 128 0.07 5.80 4.53
N SER A 129 0.06 4.54 5.00
CA SER A 129 1.06 4.09 5.97
C SER A 129 2.47 4.01 5.38
N HIS A 130 2.62 3.68 4.09
CA HIS A 130 3.93 3.72 3.41
C HIS A 130 4.41 5.16 3.18
N LEU A 131 3.48 6.08 2.87
CA LEU A 131 3.80 7.50 2.78
C LEU A 131 4.25 8.06 4.14
N VAL A 132 3.54 7.71 5.22
CA VAL A 132 3.91 8.08 6.60
C VAL A 132 5.32 7.58 6.93
N ASP A 133 5.65 6.32 6.65
CA ASP A 133 7.00 5.78 6.87
C ASP A 133 8.07 6.59 6.15
N ARG A 134 7.82 6.98 4.90
CA ARG A 134 8.75 7.80 4.14
C ARG A 134 8.91 9.19 4.75
N LEU A 135 7.83 9.88 5.06
CA LEU A 135 7.88 11.22 5.62
C LEU A 135 8.54 11.25 7.02
N MET A 136 8.30 10.23 7.83
CA MET A 136 8.93 10.05 9.13
C MET A 136 10.45 9.85 8.99
N LEU A 137 10.89 8.94 8.13
CA LEU A 137 12.32 8.70 7.88
C LEU A 137 13.04 9.92 7.30
N LEU A 138 12.31 10.79 6.58
CA LEU A 138 12.81 12.07 6.09
C LEU A 138 12.91 13.16 7.17
N GLY A 139 12.45 12.93 8.39
CA GLY A 139 12.63 13.83 9.53
C GLY A 139 11.53 14.88 9.72
N HIS A 140 10.43 14.80 8.99
CA HIS A 140 9.32 15.74 9.09
C HIS A 140 8.41 15.48 10.30
N ASP A 141 7.60 16.48 10.66
CA ASP A 141 6.52 16.32 11.65
C ASP A 141 5.27 15.82 10.94
N VAL A 142 4.78 14.64 11.31
CA VAL A 142 3.71 13.94 10.60
C VAL A 142 2.51 13.73 11.53
N THR A 143 1.37 14.29 11.15
CA THR A 143 0.07 14.04 11.81
C THR A 143 -0.80 13.16 10.91
N VAL A 144 -1.29 12.05 11.44
CA VAL A 144 -2.20 11.13 10.74
C VAL A 144 -3.64 11.33 11.21
N LEU A 145 -4.57 11.53 10.28
CA LEU A 145 -6.01 11.43 10.53
C LEU A 145 -6.57 10.16 9.91
N ASP A 146 -7.19 9.30 10.71
CA ASP A 146 -7.86 8.10 10.21
C ASP A 146 -9.03 7.71 11.12
N ASN A 147 -10.15 7.29 10.52
CA ASN A 147 -11.32 6.80 11.27
C ASN A 147 -11.29 5.27 11.48
N PHE A 148 -10.32 4.58 10.86
CA PHE A 148 -10.13 3.13 10.84
C PHE A 148 -11.29 2.35 10.19
N PHE A 149 -12.00 2.96 9.23
CA PHE A 149 -13.05 2.26 8.48
C PHE A 149 -12.46 1.09 7.67
N THR A 150 -11.36 1.33 6.94
CA THR A 150 -10.58 0.28 6.25
C THR A 150 -9.10 0.25 6.64
N GLY A 151 -8.61 1.29 7.32
CA GLY A 151 -7.26 1.35 7.88
C GLY A 151 -7.15 0.58 9.20
N SER A 152 -5.92 0.41 9.69
CA SER A 152 -5.66 -0.20 10.99
C SER A 152 -4.59 0.58 11.75
N LYS A 153 -4.78 0.77 13.06
CA LYS A 153 -3.77 1.37 13.95
C LYS A 153 -2.42 0.66 13.87
N THR A 154 -2.41 -0.65 13.62
CA THR A 154 -1.19 -1.46 13.58
C THR A 154 -0.27 -1.12 12.41
N THR A 155 -0.77 -0.47 11.35
CA THR A 155 0.05 -0.13 10.17
C THR A 155 1.05 0.99 10.44
N VAL A 156 0.78 1.83 11.45
CA VAL A 156 1.61 3.01 11.83
C VAL A 156 2.00 3.02 13.31
N SER A 157 1.65 1.96 14.07
CA SER A 157 1.83 1.90 15.52
C SER A 157 3.27 2.08 15.98
N HIS A 158 4.24 1.79 15.12
CA HIS A 158 5.67 1.90 15.39
C HIS A 158 6.20 3.32 15.47
N TRP A 159 5.42 4.31 15.03
CA TRP A 159 5.74 5.71 15.22
C TRP A 159 5.06 6.31 16.44
N VAL A 160 4.11 5.61 17.08
CA VAL A 160 3.37 6.13 18.24
C VAL A 160 4.34 6.38 19.39
N GLY A 161 4.36 7.63 19.88
CA GLY A 161 5.28 8.12 20.91
C GLY A 161 6.55 8.77 20.36
N HIS A 162 6.82 8.71 19.05
CA HIS A 162 7.92 9.45 18.45
C HIS A 162 7.62 10.96 18.49
N PRO A 163 8.58 11.84 18.83
CA PRO A 163 8.32 13.28 19.00
C PRO A 163 7.79 13.99 17.74
N ASN A 164 8.11 13.46 16.56
CA ASN A 164 7.64 13.99 15.28
C ASN A 164 6.34 13.33 14.77
N PHE A 165 5.68 12.47 15.55
CA PHE A 165 4.50 11.73 15.08
C PHE A 165 3.29 11.92 15.98
N GLU A 166 2.16 12.23 15.35
CA GLU A 166 0.85 12.27 16.01
C GLU A 166 -0.17 11.45 15.23
N MET A 167 -1.03 10.71 15.94
CA MET A 167 -2.14 9.98 15.34
C MET A 167 -3.44 10.40 16.00
N VAL A 168 -4.39 10.89 15.20
CA VAL A 168 -5.71 11.32 15.65
C VAL A 168 -6.77 10.44 15.01
N ARG A 169 -7.60 9.82 15.85
CA ARG A 169 -8.80 9.13 15.35
C ARG A 169 -9.83 10.17 14.96
N HIS A 170 -9.96 10.45 13.67
CA HIS A 170 -10.83 11.51 13.15
C HIS A 170 -11.42 11.12 11.80
N ASP A 171 -12.67 11.49 11.58
CA ASP A 171 -13.35 11.30 10.29
C ASP A 171 -13.33 12.62 9.51
N VAL A 172 -12.79 12.60 8.30
CA VAL A 172 -12.59 13.83 7.50
C VAL A 172 -13.90 14.54 7.14
N ILE A 173 -15.06 13.88 7.24
CA ILE A 173 -16.36 14.56 7.05
C ILE A 173 -16.63 15.61 8.13
N GLU A 174 -15.97 15.50 9.29
CA GLU A 174 -16.04 16.48 10.36
C GLU A 174 -14.88 17.48 10.23
N PRO A 175 -15.11 18.79 10.47
CA PRO A 175 -14.04 19.78 10.46
C PRO A 175 -12.90 19.43 11.42
N PHE A 176 -11.66 19.74 11.01
CA PHE A 176 -10.45 19.55 11.80
C PHE A 176 -9.54 20.76 11.69
N MET A 177 -8.96 21.18 12.82
CA MET A 177 -8.16 22.40 12.92
C MET A 177 -6.76 22.05 13.42
N ILE A 178 -5.76 22.24 12.56
CA ILE A 178 -4.35 22.10 12.87
C ILE A 178 -3.56 23.08 12.00
N GLU A 179 -2.36 23.46 12.43
CA GLU A 179 -1.41 24.21 11.62
C GLU A 179 -0.48 23.24 10.88
N CYS A 180 -0.49 23.29 9.55
CA CYS A 180 0.31 22.41 8.70
C CYS A 180 0.79 23.12 7.43
N ASP A 181 1.86 22.60 6.83
CA ASP A 181 2.49 23.15 5.62
C ASP A 181 2.11 22.34 4.36
N GLN A 182 1.84 21.04 4.53
CA GLN A 182 1.42 20.14 3.46
C GLN A 182 0.28 19.22 3.94
N ILE A 183 -0.66 18.93 3.04
CA ILE A 183 -1.76 17.98 3.26
C ILE A 183 -1.74 16.95 2.15
N TYR A 184 -1.53 15.68 2.51
CA TYR A 184 -1.77 14.53 1.64
C TYR A 184 -3.15 13.95 1.96
N HIS A 185 -4.12 14.17 1.06
CA HIS A 185 -5.50 13.76 1.24
C HIS A 185 -5.78 12.39 0.59
N LEU A 186 -5.60 11.32 1.37
CA LEU A 186 -5.80 9.92 0.94
C LEU A 186 -7.08 9.28 1.50
N ALA A 187 -7.78 9.93 2.43
CA ALA A 187 -8.95 9.36 3.10
C ALA A 187 -10.12 9.12 2.13
N CYS A 188 -10.30 7.87 1.70
CA CYS A 188 -11.44 7.38 0.93
C CYS A 188 -11.37 5.84 0.87
N PRO A 189 -12.48 5.09 1.03
CA PRO A 189 -12.50 3.65 0.75
C PRO A 189 -12.15 3.40 -0.72
N ALA A 190 -11.24 2.44 -0.99
CA ALA A 190 -10.63 2.32 -2.33
C ALA A 190 -10.98 1.02 -3.09
N SER A 191 -11.41 -0.05 -2.42
CA SER A 191 -11.76 -1.30 -3.09
C SER A 191 -13.26 -1.40 -3.38
N PRO A 192 -13.67 -2.02 -4.51
CA PRO A 192 -15.08 -2.11 -4.88
C PRO A 192 -16.00 -2.66 -3.79
N PRO A 193 -15.68 -3.76 -3.10
CA PRO A 193 -16.51 -4.25 -2.02
C PRO A 193 -16.72 -3.20 -0.91
N HIS A 194 -15.66 -2.47 -0.53
CA HIS A 194 -15.70 -1.52 0.58
C HIS A 194 -16.40 -0.21 0.24
N TYR A 195 -16.18 0.36 -0.95
CA TYR A 195 -16.83 1.63 -1.31
C TYR A 195 -18.30 1.43 -1.69
N GLN A 196 -18.69 0.25 -2.19
CA GLN A 196 -20.08 -0.09 -2.50
C GLN A 196 -20.87 -0.45 -1.24
N PHE A 197 -20.21 -1.02 -0.21
CA PHE A 197 -20.85 -1.37 1.06
C PHE A 197 -21.64 -0.21 1.69
N ASN A 198 -21.11 1.01 1.58
CA ASN A 198 -21.83 2.21 2.00
C ASN A 198 -21.59 3.38 1.02
N ALA A 199 -22.31 3.33 -0.10
CA ALA A 199 -22.22 4.35 -1.16
C ALA A 199 -22.41 5.79 -0.64
N VAL A 200 -23.35 6.01 0.29
CA VAL A 200 -23.60 7.34 0.88
C VAL A 200 -22.41 7.82 1.70
N LYS A 201 -21.77 6.94 2.49
CA LYS A 201 -20.56 7.30 3.24
C LYS A 201 -19.39 7.56 2.29
N THR A 202 -19.22 6.77 1.24
CA THR A 202 -18.17 6.96 0.22
C THR A 202 -18.26 8.35 -0.40
N ILE A 203 -19.43 8.75 -0.90
CA ILE A 203 -19.58 10.07 -1.53
C ILE A 203 -19.44 11.21 -0.51
N LYS A 204 -19.95 11.06 0.72
CA LYS A 204 -19.73 12.04 1.80
C LYS A 204 -18.24 12.22 2.11
N THR A 205 -17.49 11.13 2.21
CA THR A 205 -16.04 11.17 2.45
C THR A 205 -15.32 11.88 1.30
N SER A 206 -15.66 11.56 0.04
CA SER A 206 -15.04 12.19 -1.13
C SER A 206 -15.42 13.67 -1.28
N PHE A 207 -16.65 14.06 -0.96
CA PHE A 207 -17.11 15.45 -1.10
C PHE A 207 -16.83 16.29 0.16
N MET A 208 -17.47 15.97 1.28
CA MET A 208 -17.33 16.73 2.54
C MET A 208 -15.91 16.64 3.09
N GLY A 209 -15.28 15.46 2.99
CA GLY A 209 -13.90 15.28 3.42
C GLY A 209 -12.93 16.16 2.65
N THR A 210 -13.05 16.19 1.31
CA THR A 210 -12.23 17.07 0.48
C THR A 210 -12.54 18.55 0.73
N LEU A 211 -13.82 18.93 0.88
CA LEU A 211 -14.22 20.30 1.20
C LEU A 211 -13.58 20.79 2.52
N ASN A 212 -13.64 19.99 3.57
CA ASN A 212 -13.04 20.33 4.87
C ASN A 212 -11.52 20.47 4.77
N MET A 213 -10.83 19.57 4.06
CA MET A 213 -9.38 19.61 3.93
C MET A 213 -8.89 20.74 3.01
N LEU A 214 -9.66 21.12 1.98
CA LEU A 214 -9.39 22.31 1.19
C LEU A 214 -9.63 23.60 1.99
N GLY A 215 -10.67 23.64 2.82
CA GLY A 215 -10.90 24.74 3.76
C GLY A 215 -9.76 24.90 4.77
N LEU A 216 -9.23 23.76 5.27
CA LEU A 216 -8.02 23.71 6.09
C LEU A 216 -6.81 24.27 5.33
N ALA A 217 -6.54 23.78 4.12
CA ALA A 217 -5.43 24.22 3.28
C ALA A 217 -5.48 25.72 2.99
N LYS A 218 -6.67 26.26 2.67
CA LYS A 218 -6.90 27.70 2.47
C LYS A 218 -6.52 28.50 3.71
N ARG A 219 -6.94 28.04 4.90
CA ARG A 219 -6.68 28.75 6.16
C ARG A 219 -5.20 28.78 6.52
N THR A 220 -4.52 27.64 6.41
CA THR A 220 -3.11 27.51 6.82
C THR A 220 -2.12 27.84 5.71
N LYS A 221 -2.61 28.07 4.48
CA LYS A 221 -1.82 28.17 3.25
C LYS A 221 -1.01 26.89 2.96
N ALA A 222 -1.48 25.74 3.45
CA ALA A 222 -0.84 24.47 3.17
C ALA A 222 -0.97 24.12 1.68
N ARG A 223 0.07 23.51 1.13
CA ARG A 223 -0.04 22.85 -0.17
C ARG A 223 -0.87 21.57 -0.03
N PHE A 224 -1.85 21.39 -0.89
CA PHE A 224 -2.82 20.30 -0.82
C PHE A 224 -2.63 19.33 -1.98
N LEU A 225 -2.39 18.06 -1.69
CA LEU A 225 -2.41 16.98 -2.67
C LEU A 225 -3.61 16.09 -2.44
N ILE A 226 -4.44 15.90 -3.45
CA ILE A 226 -5.50 14.89 -3.44
C ILE A 226 -5.08 13.66 -4.24
N THR A 227 -5.31 12.48 -3.67
CA THR A 227 -5.23 11.23 -4.42
C THR A 227 -6.56 10.97 -5.11
N SER A 228 -6.61 11.33 -6.38
CA SER A 228 -7.62 10.91 -7.33
C SER A 228 -7.32 9.47 -7.81
N THR A 229 -7.96 9.04 -8.88
CA THR A 229 -7.97 7.64 -9.33
C THR A 229 -8.09 7.56 -10.84
N SER A 230 -7.57 6.49 -11.42
CA SER A 230 -7.86 6.11 -12.82
C SER A 230 -9.34 5.83 -13.10
N GLU A 231 -10.17 5.57 -12.08
CA GLU A 231 -11.63 5.41 -12.26
C GLU A 231 -12.33 6.69 -12.74
N VAL A 232 -11.69 7.88 -12.64
CA VAL A 232 -12.27 9.11 -13.23
C VAL A 232 -12.39 9.03 -14.75
N TYR A 233 -11.64 8.11 -15.38
CA TYR A 233 -11.73 7.80 -16.80
C TYR A 233 -12.86 6.80 -17.14
N GLY A 234 -13.41 6.10 -16.15
CA GLY A 234 -14.50 5.13 -16.32
C GLY A 234 -14.12 3.90 -17.14
N ASP A 235 -14.98 3.57 -18.12
CA ASP A 235 -14.70 2.58 -19.18
C ASP A 235 -14.18 3.32 -20.42
N PRO A 236 -12.86 3.47 -20.56
CA PRO A 236 -12.28 4.44 -21.48
C PRO A 236 -12.43 4.02 -22.94
N GLU A 237 -12.81 4.97 -23.80
CA GLU A 237 -12.87 4.78 -25.26
C GLU A 237 -11.53 5.06 -25.95
N VAL A 238 -10.50 5.43 -25.17
CA VAL A 238 -9.14 5.72 -25.63
C VAL A 238 -8.10 4.89 -24.88
N HIS A 239 -7.01 4.51 -25.55
CA HIS A 239 -5.94 3.71 -24.96
C HIS A 239 -4.56 4.08 -25.56
N PRO A 240 -3.55 4.46 -24.75
CA PRO A 240 -3.58 4.63 -23.29
C PRO A 240 -4.41 5.83 -22.82
N GLN A 241 -4.67 5.94 -21.52
CA GLN A 241 -5.42 7.06 -20.94
C GLN A 241 -4.47 8.19 -20.54
N SER A 242 -4.50 9.30 -21.29
CA SER A 242 -3.85 10.56 -20.92
C SER A 242 -4.71 11.43 -20.00
N GLU A 243 -4.11 12.40 -19.32
CA GLU A 243 -4.81 13.30 -18.40
C GLU A 243 -5.81 14.25 -19.07
N GLU A 244 -5.73 14.42 -20.40
CA GLU A 244 -6.66 15.23 -21.19
C GLU A 244 -8.00 14.54 -21.45
N TYR A 245 -8.06 13.21 -21.28
CA TYR A 245 -9.30 12.46 -21.49
C TYR A 245 -10.32 12.74 -20.38
N TRP A 246 -11.55 13.08 -20.76
CA TRP A 246 -12.62 13.46 -19.82
C TRP A 246 -13.26 12.28 -19.08
N GLY A 247 -13.08 11.06 -19.59
CA GLY A 247 -13.69 9.86 -19.03
C GLY A 247 -15.06 9.54 -19.62
N HIS A 248 -15.40 8.25 -19.58
CA HIS A 248 -16.72 7.73 -19.93
C HIS A 248 -17.25 6.95 -18.72
N VAL A 249 -17.96 7.66 -17.85
CA VAL A 249 -18.38 7.20 -16.52
C VAL A 249 -19.90 7.17 -16.45
N ASN A 250 -20.46 6.08 -15.92
CA ASN A 250 -21.90 5.99 -15.64
C ASN A 250 -22.21 6.70 -14.30
N PRO A 251 -22.96 7.83 -14.30
CA PRO A 251 -23.15 8.64 -13.10
C PRO A 251 -24.13 8.05 -12.09
N ILE A 252 -24.87 6.99 -12.45
CA ILE A 252 -25.87 6.35 -11.58
C ILE A 252 -25.62 4.86 -11.37
N GLY A 253 -24.52 4.34 -11.92
CA GLY A 253 -24.13 2.94 -11.76
C GLY A 253 -23.73 2.61 -10.32
N PRO A 254 -23.59 1.31 -9.98
CA PRO A 254 -23.23 0.88 -8.62
C PRO A 254 -21.86 1.39 -8.15
N ARG A 255 -20.98 1.78 -9.07
CA ARG A 255 -19.63 2.33 -8.80
C ARG A 255 -19.62 3.86 -8.71
N ALA A 256 -20.69 4.54 -9.12
CA ALA A 256 -20.73 6.00 -9.24
C ALA A 256 -20.44 6.74 -7.92
N CYS A 257 -20.75 6.15 -6.77
CA CYS A 257 -20.45 6.75 -5.46
C CYS A 257 -18.96 7.01 -5.25
N TYR A 258 -18.09 6.18 -5.83
CA TYR A 258 -16.64 6.36 -5.83
C TYR A 258 -16.20 7.19 -7.03
N ASP A 259 -16.65 6.83 -8.23
CA ASP A 259 -16.20 7.43 -9.49
C ASP A 259 -16.56 8.91 -9.57
N GLU A 260 -17.85 9.26 -9.40
CA GLU A 260 -18.30 10.65 -9.36
C GLU A 260 -17.82 11.37 -8.10
N GLY A 261 -17.69 10.64 -6.98
CA GLY A 261 -17.10 11.16 -5.75
C GLY A 261 -15.68 11.69 -5.97
N LYS A 262 -14.83 10.97 -6.72
CA LYS A 262 -13.48 11.40 -7.05
C LYS A 262 -13.45 12.49 -8.12
N ARG A 263 -14.33 12.45 -9.11
CA ARG A 263 -14.47 13.51 -10.14
C ARG A 263 -14.89 14.85 -9.52
N VAL A 264 -15.87 14.86 -8.62
CA VAL A 264 -16.27 16.09 -7.91
C VAL A 264 -15.17 16.59 -6.97
N ALA A 265 -14.38 15.70 -6.38
CA ALA A 265 -13.25 16.09 -5.54
C ALA A 265 -12.13 16.80 -6.33
N GLU A 266 -11.82 16.37 -7.56
CA GLU A 266 -10.95 17.13 -8.47
C GLU A 266 -11.56 18.50 -8.80
N THR A 267 -12.86 18.55 -9.07
CA THR A 267 -13.58 19.80 -9.38
C THR A 267 -13.51 20.81 -8.23
N LEU A 268 -13.75 20.36 -6.99
CA LEU A 268 -13.59 21.17 -5.79
C LEU A 268 -12.17 21.71 -5.65
N THR A 269 -11.18 20.85 -5.85
CA THR A 269 -9.75 21.19 -5.76
C THR A 269 -9.41 22.34 -6.71
N TYR A 270 -9.84 22.27 -7.98
CA TYR A 270 -9.63 23.36 -8.94
C TYR A 270 -10.53 24.58 -8.73
N GLY A 271 -11.66 24.42 -8.02
CA GLY A 271 -12.47 25.54 -7.53
C GLY A 271 -11.65 26.40 -6.55
N PHE A 272 -11.13 25.78 -5.49
CA PHE A 272 -10.28 26.44 -4.48
C PHE A 272 -8.99 27.00 -5.08
N HIS A 273 -8.37 26.29 -6.04
CA HIS A 273 -7.18 26.80 -6.72
C HIS A 273 -7.45 28.11 -7.47
N ARG A 274 -8.53 28.15 -8.28
CA ARG A 274 -8.85 29.32 -9.12
C ARG A 274 -9.43 30.49 -8.33
N GLN A 275 -10.28 30.22 -7.34
CA GLN A 275 -11.00 31.27 -6.61
C GLN A 275 -10.24 31.76 -5.38
N ASP A 276 -9.54 30.87 -4.68
CA ASP A 276 -8.90 31.16 -3.39
C ASP A 276 -7.37 31.07 -3.43
N GLY A 277 -6.78 30.72 -4.57
CA GLY A 277 -5.33 30.61 -4.73
C GLY A 277 -4.69 29.48 -3.93
N VAL A 278 -5.46 28.46 -3.53
CA VAL A 278 -4.92 27.30 -2.82
C VAL A 278 -3.91 26.58 -3.72
N ASP A 279 -2.75 26.24 -3.18
CA ASP A 279 -1.70 25.53 -3.90
C ASP A 279 -2.02 24.02 -3.96
N VAL A 280 -2.43 23.52 -5.12
CA VAL A 280 -3.03 22.18 -5.25
C VAL A 280 -2.24 21.23 -6.15
N ARG A 281 -2.31 19.93 -5.84
CA ARG A 281 -1.76 18.83 -6.62
C ARG A 281 -2.81 17.72 -6.77
N VAL A 282 -2.93 17.13 -7.96
CA VAL A 282 -3.90 16.07 -8.23
C VAL A 282 -3.19 14.85 -8.80
N ALA A 283 -3.13 13.77 -8.03
CA ALA A 283 -2.55 12.50 -8.48
C ALA A 283 -3.66 11.54 -8.94
N ARG A 284 -3.71 11.20 -10.22
CA ARG A 284 -4.61 10.16 -10.75
C ARG A 284 -3.90 8.81 -10.67
N ILE A 285 -4.20 8.07 -9.61
CA ILE A 285 -3.51 6.82 -9.26
C ILE A 285 -4.08 5.64 -10.05
N PHE A 286 -3.21 4.87 -10.70
CA PHE A 286 -3.54 3.59 -11.34
C PHE A 286 -3.32 2.43 -10.37
N ASN A 287 -3.75 1.22 -10.74
CA ASN A 287 -3.78 0.08 -9.84
C ASN A 287 -2.43 -0.17 -9.13
N THR A 288 -2.40 0.08 -7.83
CA THR A 288 -1.22 -0.10 -6.98
C THR A 288 -1.38 -1.31 -6.06
N PHE A 289 -0.28 -2.02 -5.84
CA PHE A 289 -0.21 -3.18 -4.95
C PHE A 289 1.08 -3.19 -4.12
N GLY A 290 1.09 -3.99 -3.05
CA GLY A 290 2.25 -4.16 -2.17
C GLY A 290 1.86 -4.51 -0.73
N PRO A 291 2.86 -4.65 0.16
CA PRO A 291 2.65 -4.95 1.58
C PRO A 291 1.67 -3.97 2.26
N ARG A 292 0.93 -4.45 3.27
CA ARG A 292 -0.18 -3.73 3.96
C ARG A 292 -1.45 -3.52 3.13
N MET A 293 -1.48 -3.92 1.86
CA MET A 293 -2.74 -4.07 1.13
C MET A 293 -3.58 -5.16 1.82
N ASN A 294 -4.87 -4.89 2.06
CA ASN A 294 -5.76 -5.83 2.73
C ASN A 294 -5.81 -7.16 1.92
N PRO A 295 -5.54 -8.33 2.52
CA PRO A 295 -5.58 -9.63 1.83
C PRO A 295 -6.97 -9.97 1.29
N TYR A 296 -8.01 -9.44 1.91
CA TYR A 296 -9.42 -9.58 1.52
C TYR A 296 -9.96 -8.33 0.83
N ASP A 297 -9.08 -7.52 0.24
CA ASP A 297 -9.43 -6.29 -0.46
C ASP A 297 -10.41 -6.51 -1.64
N GLY A 298 -10.38 -7.71 -2.24
CA GLY A 298 -11.23 -8.13 -3.35
C GLY A 298 -10.64 -7.84 -4.74
N ARG A 299 -9.49 -7.15 -4.83
CA ARG A 299 -8.75 -6.96 -6.08
C ARG A 299 -7.93 -8.20 -6.47
N VAL A 300 -7.63 -8.30 -7.76
CA VAL A 300 -7.02 -9.47 -8.39
C VAL A 300 -5.68 -9.91 -7.78
N VAL A 301 -4.79 -8.96 -7.46
CA VAL A 301 -3.46 -9.27 -6.91
C VAL A 301 -3.54 -9.98 -5.57
N SER A 302 -4.32 -9.43 -4.62
CA SER A 302 -4.47 -10.02 -3.29
C SER A 302 -5.18 -11.37 -3.36
N ASN A 303 -6.25 -11.48 -4.14
CA ASN A 303 -7.02 -12.72 -4.27
C ASN A 303 -6.16 -13.86 -4.81
N PHE A 304 -5.42 -13.62 -5.89
CA PHE A 304 -4.53 -14.61 -6.50
C PHE A 304 -3.44 -15.09 -5.55
N ILE A 305 -2.78 -14.18 -4.83
CA ILE A 305 -1.74 -14.55 -3.87
C ILE A 305 -2.35 -15.37 -2.72
N ILE A 306 -3.48 -14.95 -2.17
CA ILE A 306 -4.12 -15.65 -1.03
C ILE A 306 -4.64 -17.03 -1.43
N GLN A 307 -5.30 -17.14 -2.59
CA GLN A 307 -5.78 -18.43 -3.12
C GLN A 307 -4.60 -19.40 -3.31
N ALA A 308 -3.54 -18.95 -3.99
CA ALA A 308 -2.35 -19.76 -4.21
C ALA A 308 -1.66 -20.15 -2.89
N LEU A 309 -1.55 -19.23 -1.92
CA LEU A 309 -0.96 -19.51 -0.61
C LEU A 309 -1.77 -20.52 0.22
N LYS A 310 -3.10 -20.53 0.09
CA LYS A 310 -4.00 -21.47 0.76
C LYS A 310 -4.17 -22.81 0.01
N GLY A 311 -3.56 -22.93 -1.18
CA GLY A 311 -3.75 -24.10 -2.06
C GLY A 311 -5.14 -24.15 -2.69
N GLU A 312 -5.87 -23.04 -2.72
CA GLU A 312 -7.18 -22.90 -3.36
C GLU A 312 -7.02 -22.58 -4.85
N ASP A 313 -8.00 -22.97 -5.67
CA ASP A 313 -8.00 -22.64 -7.10
C ASP A 313 -8.10 -21.13 -7.33
N MET A 314 -7.30 -20.61 -8.27
CA MET A 314 -7.23 -19.19 -8.60
C MET A 314 -8.35 -18.82 -9.57
N THR A 315 -9.19 -17.85 -9.19
CA THR A 315 -10.39 -17.51 -9.97
C THR A 315 -10.18 -16.32 -10.90
N VAL A 316 -10.10 -16.58 -12.21
CA VAL A 316 -10.09 -15.56 -13.26
C VAL A 316 -11.52 -15.27 -13.70
N TYR A 317 -11.98 -14.02 -13.60
CA TYR A 317 -13.30 -13.66 -14.11
C TYR A 317 -13.25 -13.35 -15.62
N GLY A 318 -14.21 -13.88 -16.37
CA GLY A 318 -14.22 -13.81 -17.84
C GLY A 318 -13.24 -14.80 -18.48
N ASP A 319 -12.77 -14.51 -19.69
CA ASP A 319 -11.79 -15.32 -20.42
C ASP A 319 -10.32 -15.04 -20.01
N GLY A 320 -10.11 -14.02 -19.17
CA GLY A 320 -8.79 -13.61 -18.70
C GLY A 320 -7.97 -12.78 -19.69
N GLN A 321 -8.54 -12.40 -20.85
CA GLN A 321 -7.88 -11.60 -21.89
C GLN A 321 -7.91 -10.10 -21.60
N GLN A 322 -8.76 -9.66 -20.67
CA GLN A 322 -8.76 -8.28 -20.19
C GLN A 322 -7.40 -7.92 -19.58
N THR A 323 -7.00 -6.66 -19.74
CA THR A 323 -5.66 -6.21 -19.38
C THR A 323 -5.66 -5.23 -18.21
N ARG A 324 -4.61 -5.29 -17.39
CA ARG A 324 -4.36 -4.34 -16.30
C ARG A 324 -2.88 -4.00 -16.24
N SER A 325 -2.60 -2.77 -15.83
CA SER A 325 -1.25 -2.37 -15.42
C SER A 325 -1.16 -2.29 -13.90
N PHE A 326 -0.05 -2.79 -13.34
CA PHE A 326 0.16 -2.85 -11.90
C PHE A 326 1.40 -2.06 -11.49
N GLN A 327 1.22 -1.14 -10.54
CA GLN A 327 2.27 -0.31 -9.98
C GLN A 327 2.66 -0.79 -8.58
N TYR A 328 3.95 -0.87 -8.29
CA TYR A 328 4.40 -1.19 -6.94
C TYR A 328 4.30 0.03 -6.00
N ILE A 329 4.01 -0.22 -4.72
CA ILE A 329 3.75 0.83 -3.73
C ILE A 329 4.87 1.86 -3.58
N HIS A 330 6.15 1.44 -3.70
CA HIS A 330 7.26 2.38 -3.59
C HIS A 330 7.33 3.37 -4.76
N ASP A 331 6.99 2.93 -5.98
CA ASP A 331 6.89 3.83 -7.14
C ASP A 331 5.77 4.86 -6.95
N LEU A 332 4.62 4.44 -6.42
CA LEU A 332 3.52 5.36 -6.11
C LEU A 332 3.95 6.41 -5.09
N VAL A 333 4.56 6.00 -3.98
CA VAL A 333 4.96 6.94 -2.92
C VAL A 333 6.02 7.93 -3.45
N ASP A 334 6.96 7.48 -4.27
CA ASP A 334 7.91 8.38 -4.95
C ASP A 334 7.18 9.38 -5.87
N GLY A 335 6.17 8.94 -6.61
CA GLY A 335 5.34 9.81 -7.44
C GLY A 335 4.58 10.86 -6.64
N LEU A 336 3.97 10.47 -5.51
CA LEU A 336 3.21 11.37 -4.65
C LEU A 336 4.10 12.46 -4.02
N ILE A 337 5.24 12.07 -3.45
CA ILE A 337 6.18 13.02 -2.87
C ILE A 337 6.74 13.93 -3.99
N SER A 338 6.96 13.41 -5.21
CA SER A 338 7.46 14.20 -6.35
C SER A 338 6.47 15.26 -6.73
N LEU A 339 5.21 14.87 -6.90
CA LEU A 339 4.15 15.79 -7.28
C LEU A 339 3.94 16.87 -6.22
N MET A 340 3.90 16.50 -4.93
CA MET A 340 3.77 17.45 -3.82
C MET A 340 4.86 18.53 -3.87
N ASN A 341 6.11 18.14 -4.12
CA ASN A 341 7.25 19.06 -4.09
C ASN A 341 7.54 19.73 -5.44
N SER A 342 6.81 19.40 -6.51
CA SER A 342 6.90 20.04 -7.82
C SER A 342 6.07 21.33 -7.91
N ASN A 343 6.15 22.01 -9.05
CA ASN A 343 5.27 23.14 -9.42
C ASN A 343 4.11 22.72 -10.34
N GLU A 344 3.95 21.44 -10.65
CA GLU A 344 2.88 20.96 -11.53
C GLU A 344 1.54 20.94 -10.79
N THR A 345 0.59 21.75 -11.23
CA THR A 345 -0.75 21.87 -10.62
C THR A 345 -1.83 21.10 -11.39
N ARG A 346 -1.57 20.71 -12.65
CA ARG A 346 -2.49 19.90 -13.45
C ARG A 346 -2.55 18.47 -12.92
N PRO A 347 -3.58 17.67 -13.27
CA PRO A 347 -3.61 16.27 -12.88
C PRO A 347 -2.42 15.53 -13.49
N VAL A 348 -1.86 14.59 -12.73
CA VAL A 348 -0.76 13.74 -13.20
C VAL A 348 -1.14 12.28 -12.97
N ASN A 349 -1.06 11.48 -14.03
CA ASN A 349 -1.18 10.03 -13.96
C ASN A 349 0.05 9.46 -13.25
N ILE A 350 -0.19 8.69 -12.18
CA ILE A 350 0.85 7.96 -11.46
C ILE A 350 0.50 6.48 -11.56
N GLY A 351 1.30 5.74 -12.33
CA GLY A 351 1.03 4.35 -12.64
C GLY A 351 2.19 3.68 -13.37
N ASN A 352 2.07 2.37 -13.57
CA ASN A 352 3.00 1.61 -14.41
C ASN A 352 2.38 1.36 -15.78
N GLN A 353 3.19 1.37 -16.84
CA GLN A 353 2.75 1.12 -18.21
C GLN A 353 2.87 -0.36 -18.61
N ASP A 354 3.49 -1.19 -17.78
CA ASP A 354 3.57 -2.63 -17.99
C ASP A 354 2.16 -3.21 -17.89
N GLU A 355 1.71 -3.87 -18.96
CA GLU A 355 0.34 -4.35 -19.10
C GLU A 355 0.34 -5.88 -19.20
N PHE A 356 -0.53 -6.51 -18.40
CA PHE A 356 -0.67 -7.96 -18.34
C PHE A 356 -2.12 -8.33 -18.63
N THR A 357 -2.32 -9.39 -19.41
CA THR A 357 -3.60 -10.11 -19.41
C THR A 357 -3.79 -10.76 -18.04
N ILE A 358 -5.01 -10.77 -17.51
CA ILE A 358 -5.28 -11.37 -16.19
C ILE A 358 -4.85 -12.83 -16.11
N ILE A 359 -5.01 -13.60 -17.20
CA ILE A 359 -4.59 -15.01 -17.23
C ILE A 359 -3.07 -15.18 -17.05
N LYS A 360 -2.24 -14.44 -17.82
CA LYS A 360 -0.78 -14.46 -17.66
C LYS A 360 -0.35 -13.98 -16.28
N PHE A 361 -1.04 -12.98 -15.74
CA PHE A 361 -0.76 -12.50 -14.39
C PHE A 361 -1.05 -13.57 -13.33
N ALA A 362 -2.15 -14.32 -13.46
CA ALA A 362 -2.46 -15.46 -12.59
C ALA A 362 -1.35 -16.54 -12.65
N GLU A 363 -0.86 -16.86 -13.84
CA GLU A 363 0.25 -17.80 -14.02
C GLU A 363 1.53 -17.31 -13.32
N HIS A 364 1.91 -16.04 -13.51
CA HIS A 364 3.07 -15.45 -12.87
C HIS A 364 2.96 -15.48 -11.34
N VAL A 365 1.79 -15.11 -10.78
CA VAL A 365 1.57 -15.14 -9.33
C VAL A 365 1.69 -16.57 -8.79
N ARG A 366 1.09 -17.56 -9.45
CA ARG A 366 1.19 -18.97 -9.06
C ARG A 366 2.64 -19.44 -9.03
N ASP A 367 3.41 -19.14 -10.08
CA ASP A 367 4.80 -19.57 -10.18
C ASP A 367 5.69 -18.91 -9.10
N ILE A 368 5.45 -17.63 -8.78
CA ILE A 368 6.13 -16.92 -7.69
C ILE A 368 5.79 -17.51 -6.32
N VAL A 369 4.51 -17.81 -6.07
CA VAL A 369 4.08 -18.44 -4.82
C VAL A 369 4.70 -19.82 -4.65
N GLU A 370 4.66 -20.66 -5.70
CA GLU A 370 5.29 -21.98 -5.70
C GLU A 370 6.80 -21.90 -5.45
N LYS A 371 7.49 -20.95 -6.10
CA LYS A 371 8.92 -20.67 -5.88
C LYS A 371 9.20 -20.34 -4.41
N ILE A 372 8.50 -19.38 -3.83
CA ILE A 372 8.73 -18.95 -2.45
C ILE A 372 8.39 -20.05 -1.44
N GLN A 373 7.31 -20.80 -1.66
CA GLN A 373 6.98 -21.95 -0.81
C GLN A 373 8.06 -23.03 -0.85
N LYS A 374 8.68 -23.29 -2.00
CA LYS A 374 9.82 -24.20 -2.13
C LYS A 374 11.07 -23.67 -1.43
N GLU A 375 11.41 -22.39 -1.63
CA GLU A 375 12.55 -21.72 -0.98
C GLU A 375 12.45 -21.77 0.56
N ASP A 376 11.26 -21.49 1.08
CA ASP A 376 11.01 -21.46 2.53
C ASP A 376 10.73 -22.85 3.13
N GLY A 377 10.80 -23.93 2.35
CA GLY A 377 10.51 -25.30 2.80
C GLY A 377 9.08 -25.50 3.32
N THR A 378 8.13 -24.70 2.85
CA THR A 378 6.71 -24.68 3.26
C THR A 378 5.77 -24.94 2.06
N PRO A 379 5.94 -26.05 1.32
CA PRO A 379 5.06 -26.38 0.20
C PRO A 379 3.64 -26.62 0.69
N VAL A 380 2.66 -25.94 0.08
CA VAL A 380 1.23 -26.17 0.35
C VAL A 380 0.67 -27.07 -0.74
N LYS A 381 0.05 -28.19 -0.34
CA LYS A 381 -0.62 -29.08 -1.28
C LYS A 381 -1.95 -28.45 -1.73
N PRO A 382 -2.24 -28.39 -3.04
CA PRO A 382 -3.53 -27.91 -3.53
C PRO A 382 -4.71 -28.69 -2.93
N GLN A 383 -5.77 -27.98 -2.55
CA GLN A 383 -6.98 -28.56 -1.97
C GLN A 383 -7.74 -29.44 -2.96
N ASN A 384 -7.57 -29.18 -4.26
CA ASN A 384 -8.17 -29.93 -5.36
C ASN A 384 -7.51 -31.32 -5.59
N GLY A 385 -6.50 -31.71 -4.79
CA GLY A 385 -5.83 -33.00 -4.87
C GLY A 385 -4.82 -33.14 -6.01
N THR A 386 -4.55 -32.09 -6.78
CA THR A 386 -3.57 -32.08 -7.89
C THR A 386 -2.19 -31.60 -7.47
N ASP A 387 -1.23 -31.65 -8.38
CA ASP A 387 0.17 -31.26 -8.12
C ASP A 387 0.37 -29.75 -8.03
N ARG A 388 -0.55 -28.95 -8.61
CA ARG A 388 -0.50 -27.47 -8.56
C ARG A 388 -1.88 -26.83 -8.52
N VAL A 389 -1.94 -25.62 -7.98
CA VAL A 389 -3.16 -24.80 -7.98
C VAL A 389 -3.66 -24.57 -9.42
N LYS A 390 -4.95 -24.83 -9.67
CA LYS A 390 -5.56 -24.60 -10.98
C LYS A 390 -6.00 -23.16 -11.12
N ILE A 391 -6.08 -22.70 -12.36
CA ILE A 391 -6.72 -21.45 -12.72
C ILE A 391 -8.09 -21.81 -13.28
N ILE A 392 -9.15 -21.28 -12.68
CA ILE A 392 -10.55 -21.54 -13.05
C ILE A 392 -11.22 -20.24 -13.48
N HIS A 393 -12.31 -20.36 -14.25
CA HIS A 393 -13.02 -19.20 -14.81
C HIS A 393 -14.35 -18.94 -14.08
N GLY A 394 -14.61 -17.67 -13.76
CA GLY A 394 -15.88 -17.18 -13.19
C GLY A 394 -16.55 -16.12 -14.08
N PRO A 395 -17.80 -15.71 -13.78
CA PRO A 395 -18.50 -14.68 -14.55
C PRO A 395 -17.87 -13.29 -14.39
N MET A 396 -17.88 -12.47 -15.44
CA MET A 396 -17.31 -11.11 -15.40
C MET A 396 -18.15 -10.20 -14.47
N PRO A 397 -17.53 -9.40 -13.59
CA PRO A 397 -18.26 -8.42 -12.80
C PRO A 397 -18.89 -7.32 -13.67
N THR A 398 -20.07 -6.83 -13.28
CA THR A 398 -20.74 -5.71 -13.96
C THR A 398 -19.87 -4.44 -13.95
N ASP A 399 -19.81 -3.75 -15.09
CA ASP A 399 -19.09 -2.49 -15.29
C ASP A 399 -17.58 -2.54 -14.92
N ASP A 400 -16.93 -3.72 -14.97
CA ASP A 400 -15.48 -3.80 -14.82
C ASP A 400 -14.77 -3.41 -16.12
N PRO A 401 -13.91 -2.36 -16.14
CA PRO A 401 -13.34 -1.84 -17.38
C PRO A 401 -12.50 -2.88 -18.13
N GLN A 402 -12.55 -2.91 -19.46
CA GLN A 402 -11.86 -3.98 -20.20
C GLN A 402 -10.34 -3.76 -20.31
N LYS A 403 -9.91 -2.51 -20.47
CA LYS A 403 -8.50 -2.15 -20.68
C LYS A 403 -8.16 -0.88 -19.90
N ARG A 404 -7.01 -0.87 -19.24
CA ARG A 404 -6.54 0.30 -18.51
C ARG A 404 -5.02 0.35 -18.48
N ARG A 405 -4.46 1.40 -19.07
CA ARG A 405 -3.03 1.66 -19.15
C ARG A 405 -2.77 3.18 -19.08
N PRO A 406 -1.97 3.64 -18.11
CA PRO A 406 -1.67 5.06 -17.99
C PRO A 406 -0.76 5.53 -19.12
N ASP A 407 -1.05 6.72 -19.66
CA ASP A 407 0.00 7.55 -20.24
C ASP A 407 0.67 8.33 -19.08
N ILE A 408 1.99 8.13 -18.90
CA ILE A 408 2.78 8.80 -17.85
C ILE A 408 3.74 9.85 -18.42
N THR A 409 3.54 10.30 -19.66
CA THR A 409 4.39 11.30 -20.32
C THR A 409 4.53 12.55 -19.47
N ARG A 410 3.41 13.08 -18.93
CA ARG A 410 3.43 14.23 -18.03
C ARG A 410 4.28 14.00 -16.79
N ALA A 411 4.14 12.84 -16.14
CA ALA A 411 4.92 12.52 -14.94
C ALA A 411 6.43 12.44 -15.26
N LYS A 412 6.81 11.92 -16.42
CA LYS A 412 8.20 11.89 -16.89
C LYS A 412 8.73 13.30 -17.15
N GLU A 413 7.98 14.13 -17.84
CA GLU A 413 8.43 15.47 -18.23
C GLU A 413 8.49 16.43 -17.04
N THR A 414 7.47 16.44 -16.18
CA THR A 414 7.29 17.47 -15.15
C THR A 414 7.83 17.04 -13.80
N LEU A 415 7.78 15.74 -13.51
CA LEU A 415 8.27 15.19 -12.24
C LEU A 415 9.61 14.46 -12.41
N GLN A 416 10.08 14.21 -13.64
CA GLN A 416 11.23 13.31 -13.91
C GLN A 416 11.01 11.92 -13.32
N TRP A 417 9.76 11.50 -13.15
CA TRP A 417 9.38 10.29 -12.46
C TRP A 417 8.97 9.19 -13.45
N GLU A 418 9.41 7.96 -13.17
CA GLU A 418 8.93 6.75 -13.82
C GLU A 418 9.03 5.56 -12.86
N PRO A 419 8.19 4.52 -13.02
CA PRO A 419 8.20 3.34 -12.16
C PRO A 419 9.46 2.50 -12.38
N LYS A 420 10.17 2.21 -11.30
CA LYS A 420 11.43 1.44 -11.32
C LYS A 420 11.23 -0.04 -11.01
N TRP A 421 10.19 -0.38 -10.24
CA TRP A 421 9.98 -1.75 -9.78
C TRP A 421 9.30 -2.59 -10.86
N THR A 422 9.78 -3.83 -11.01
CA THR A 422 9.08 -4.85 -11.80
C THR A 422 7.88 -5.38 -11.01
N VAL A 423 6.86 -5.85 -11.72
CA VAL A 423 5.67 -6.44 -11.09
C VAL A 423 6.04 -7.71 -10.34
N GLU A 424 6.92 -8.54 -10.92
CA GLU A 424 7.40 -9.79 -10.34
C GLU A 424 8.04 -9.58 -8.96
N MET A 425 8.91 -8.58 -8.82
CA MET A 425 9.55 -8.27 -7.54
C MET A 425 8.57 -7.76 -6.50
N GLY A 426 7.65 -6.88 -6.91
CA GLY A 426 6.60 -6.41 -6.01
C GLY A 426 5.71 -7.56 -5.53
N VAL A 427 5.40 -8.52 -6.40
CA VAL A 427 4.59 -9.69 -6.05
C VAL A 427 5.37 -10.55 -5.07
N GLU A 428 6.65 -10.82 -5.32
CA GLU A 428 7.51 -11.59 -4.40
C GLU A 428 7.49 -10.99 -2.98
N GLU A 429 7.66 -9.68 -2.84
CA GLU A 429 7.58 -9.01 -1.53
C GLU A 429 6.19 -9.14 -0.87
N MET A 430 5.13 -9.02 -1.67
CA MET A 430 3.75 -9.13 -1.19
C MET A 430 3.43 -10.56 -0.73
N VAL A 431 3.91 -11.58 -1.44
CA VAL A 431 3.77 -13.00 -1.03
C VAL A 431 4.47 -13.22 0.31
N ARG A 432 5.72 -12.76 0.46
CA ARG A 432 6.48 -12.89 1.71
C ARG A 432 5.79 -12.16 2.87
N TYR A 433 5.24 -10.97 2.63
CA TYR A 433 4.44 -10.24 3.60
C TYR A 433 3.19 -11.03 4.03
N TYR A 434 2.41 -11.56 3.09
CA TYR A 434 1.21 -12.34 3.43
C TYR A 434 1.54 -13.65 4.13
N LYS A 435 2.61 -14.36 3.75
CA LYS A 435 3.09 -15.54 4.48
C LYS A 435 3.41 -15.21 5.93
N ALA A 436 4.13 -14.11 6.18
CA ALA A 436 4.41 -13.66 7.53
C ALA A 436 3.11 -13.37 8.30
N LYS A 437 2.14 -12.68 7.68
CA LYS A 437 0.84 -12.40 8.30
C LYS A 437 -0.03 -13.64 8.55
N MET A 438 0.03 -14.65 7.68
CA MET A 438 -0.63 -15.94 7.91
C MET A 438 0.03 -16.69 9.08
N ALA A 439 1.36 -16.71 9.16
CA ALA A 439 2.07 -17.33 10.27
C ALA A 439 1.78 -16.66 11.62
N GLU A 440 1.52 -15.35 11.61
CA GLU A 440 1.05 -14.57 12.76
C GLU A 440 -0.42 -14.85 13.15
N GLY A 441 -1.20 -15.51 12.30
CA GLY A 441 -2.65 -15.69 12.49
C GLY A 441 -3.48 -14.42 12.21
N ALA A 442 -2.90 -13.42 11.51
CA ALA A 442 -3.60 -12.19 11.13
C ALA A 442 -4.41 -12.33 9.82
N ILE A 443 -4.16 -13.40 9.06
CA ILE A 443 -4.85 -13.80 7.82
C ILE A 443 -5.25 -15.26 7.97
#